data_AF-A0A8H4HBA9-F1
#
_entry.id   AF-A0A8H4HBA9-F1
#
_cell.length_a   1.000
_cell.length_b   1.000
_cell.length_c   1.000
_cell.angle_alpha   90.00
_cell.angle_beta   90.00
_cell.angle_gamma   90.00
#
_symmetry.space_group_name_H-M   'P 1'
#
loop_
_entity.id
_entity.type
_entity.pdbx_description
1 polymer ?
#
loop_
_entity_poly.entity_id
_entity_poly.type
_entity_poly.pdbx_seq_one_letter_code
_entity_poly.pdbx_strand_id
1 'polypeptide(L)'
;MARSYQIGSQRLKLNAVGHVLLAFLGVFGLLSLFSNYHKIATLEAFQRTPTIGKVTMIYGNDSIYERTLETHKEHSRRLGYPLTVLRNPILDGIWNKLAVLQSVLLRELEKPVDQRLQWLFWFDGDTVLMNPNMPLETFLPPPELSNTHLLASRDWNGLHSGVFFLRVHPWSVELLSAAIAYPVLKPTVQLMWFEQSAINNVLAENEYFARSTVYCPLRWFNAYMRHPNGIDLNPDMPLHLQVSPGDLLVHFPGTSKANLTSTLTPYLEIAESHSRHWELPLEETRYIDETKRFWADLRFGSFGRITSIPEPSEGT
;
A
#
# COMPACT_ATOMS: atom_id res chain seq x y z
N MET A 1 -44.22 -18.42 80.27
CA MET A 1 -42.94 -17.82 79.82
C MET A 1 -42.78 -18.06 78.33
N ALA A 2 -42.44 -17.02 77.58
CA ALA A 2 -42.48 -16.94 76.11
C ALA A 2 -41.30 -17.60 75.39
N ARG A 3 -41.50 -18.00 74.12
CA ARG A 3 -40.52 -17.98 73.00
C ARG A 3 -41.23 -18.42 71.69
N SER A 4 -41.65 -17.46 70.87
CA SER A 4 -40.94 -16.88 69.70
C SER A 4 -41.00 -17.76 68.45
N TYR A 5 -41.87 -17.36 67.51
CA TYR A 5 -41.93 -17.82 66.13
C TYR A 5 -40.60 -17.50 65.41
N GLN A 6 -39.97 -18.51 64.80
CA GLN A 6 -38.95 -18.29 63.76
C GLN A 6 -39.65 -18.15 62.40
N ILE A 7 -39.71 -16.92 61.89
CA ILE A 7 -39.93 -16.64 60.47
C ILE A 7 -38.55 -16.32 59.89
N GLY A 8 -38.01 -17.18 59.03
CA GLY A 8 -36.68 -16.98 58.47
C GLY A 8 -36.45 -17.71 57.16
N SER A 9 -35.98 -16.95 56.16
CA SER A 9 -35.15 -17.37 55.02
C SER A 9 -35.77 -17.78 53.66
N GLN A 10 -37.03 -17.44 53.33
CA GLN A 10 -37.50 -17.60 51.93
C GLN A 10 -37.41 -16.32 51.07
N ARG A 11 -37.49 -15.11 51.66
CA ARG A 11 -37.47 -13.85 50.90
C ARG A 11 -36.10 -13.45 50.32
N LEU A 12 -34.98 -13.88 50.90
CA LEU A 12 -33.64 -13.51 50.42
C LEU A 12 -33.17 -14.30 49.19
N LYS A 13 -33.61 -15.56 49.01
CA LYS A 13 -33.18 -16.39 47.86
C LYS A 13 -33.85 -15.99 46.54
N LEU A 14 -35.10 -15.50 46.58
CA LEU A 14 -35.80 -15.06 45.36
C LEU A 14 -35.13 -13.83 44.71
N ASN A 15 -34.61 -12.90 45.52
CA ASN A 15 -33.96 -11.69 45.01
C ASN A 15 -32.63 -11.99 44.31
N ALA A 16 -31.86 -12.95 44.81
CA ALA A 16 -30.60 -13.36 44.20
C ALA A 16 -30.82 -14.04 42.83
N VAL A 17 -31.82 -14.92 42.71
CA VAL A 17 -32.18 -15.58 41.45
C VAL A 17 -32.65 -14.57 40.40
N GLY A 18 -33.46 -13.58 40.82
CA GLY A 18 -33.91 -12.50 39.94
C GLY A 18 -32.75 -11.65 39.39
N HIS A 19 -31.76 -11.32 40.22
CA HIS A 19 -30.59 -10.54 39.80
C HIS A 19 -29.66 -11.32 38.85
N VAL A 20 -29.51 -12.64 39.05
CA VAL A 20 -28.73 -13.49 38.14
C VAL A 20 -29.42 -13.61 36.77
N LEU A 21 -30.75 -13.78 36.73
CA LEU A 21 -31.51 -13.82 35.47
C LEU A 21 -31.42 -12.49 34.70
N LEU A 22 -31.50 -11.35 35.39
CA LEU A 22 -31.31 -10.03 34.79
C LEU A 22 -29.90 -9.84 34.22
N ALA A 23 -28.86 -10.32 34.92
CA ALA A 23 -27.49 -10.28 34.42
C ALA A 23 -27.31 -11.15 33.17
N PHE A 24 -27.88 -12.36 33.13
CA PHE A 24 -27.83 -13.22 31.95
C PHE A 24 -28.58 -12.63 30.75
N LEU A 25 -29.74 -12.00 30.97
CA LEU A 25 -30.47 -11.30 29.91
C LEU A 25 -29.70 -10.08 29.39
N GLY A 26 -29.01 -9.36 30.27
CA GLY A 26 -28.13 -8.24 29.88
C GLY A 26 -26.95 -8.70 29.04
N VAL A 27 -26.26 -9.77 29.45
CA VAL A 27 -25.13 -10.35 28.70
C VAL A 27 -25.59 -10.92 27.35
N PHE A 28 -26.71 -11.63 27.32
CA PHE A 28 -27.27 -12.16 26.06
C PHE A 28 -27.72 -11.03 25.12
N GLY A 29 -28.33 -9.97 25.65
CA GLY A 29 -28.67 -8.76 24.89
C GLY A 29 -27.44 -8.07 24.31
N LEU A 30 -26.38 -7.91 25.11
CA LEU A 30 -25.10 -7.39 24.64
C LEU A 30 -24.48 -8.28 23.55
N LEU A 31 -24.41 -9.61 23.75
CA LEU A 31 -23.90 -10.55 22.74
C LEU A 31 -24.73 -10.54 21.45
N SER A 32 -26.06 -10.40 21.55
CA SER A 32 -26.94 -10.28 20.39
C SER A 32 -26.75 -8.95 19.66
N LEU A 33 -26.55 -7.84 20.39
CA LEU A 33 -26.22 -6.54 19.82
C LEU A 33 -24.84 -6.55 19.14
N PHE A 34 -23.82 -7.17 19.75
CA PHE A 34 -22.51 -7.35 19.14
C PHE A 34 -22.58 -8.25 17.89
N SER A 35 -23.33 -9.36 17.94
CA SER A 35 -23.51 -10.25 16.78
C SER A 35 -24.27 -9.56 15.65
N ASN A 36 -25.31 -8.79 15.95
CA ASN A 36 -26.07 -8.05 14.95
C ASN A 36 -25.27 -6.85 14.41
N TYR A 37 -24.49 -6.16 15.24
CA TYR A 37 -23.55 -5.13 14.79
C TYR A 37 -22.49 -5.73 13.85
N HIS A 38 -21.93 -6.90 14.18
CA HIS A 38 -20.98 -7.57 13.30
C HIS A 38 -21.64 -8.01 11.99
N LYS A 39 -22.89 -8.47 12.01
CA LYS A 39 -23.67 -8.81 10.80
C LYS A 39 -24.00 -7.59 9.94
N ILE A 40 -24.34 -6.46 10.54
CA ILE A 40 -24.65 -5.22 9.83
C ILE A 40 -23.36 -4.61 9.26
N ALA A 41 -22.28 -4.57 10.03
CA ALA A 41 -20.96 -4.13 9.57
C ALA A 41 -20.41 -5.03 8.45
N THR A 42 -20.65 -6.35 8.50
CA THR A 42 -20.27 -7.27 7.42
C THR A 42 -21.18 -7.19 6.19
N LEU A 43 -22.46 -6.81 6.34
CA LEU A 43 -23.35 -6.52 5.21
C LEU A 43 -23.02 -5.18 4.53
N GLU A 44 -22.67 -4.13 5.29
CA GLU A 44 -22.22 -2.86 4.73
C GLU A 44 -20.85 -2.98 4.05
N ALA A 45 -20.00 -3.92 4.49
CA ALA A 45 -18.75 -4.26 3.83
C ALA A 45 -18.92 -4.97 2.47
N PHE A 46 -20.13 -5.43 2.11
CA PHE A 46 -20.35 -6.26 0.92
C PHE A 46 -20.81 -5.52 -0.36
N GLN A 47 -20.81 -4.18 -0.38
CA GLN A 47 -21.11 -3.39 -1.60
C GLN A 47 -20.26 -2.13 -1.77
N ARG A 48 -18.92 -2.24 -1.65
CA ARG A 48 -18.01 -1.36 -2.38
C ARG A 48 -16.92 -2.19 -3.04
N THR A 49 -16.92 -2.20 -4.37
CA THR A 49 -15.82 -2.71 -5.18
C THR A 49 -14.51 -2.02 -4.80
N PRO A 50 -13.36 -2.70 -4.85
CA PRO A 50 -12.09 -2.10 -4.46
C PRO A 50 -11.77 -0.89 -5.36
N THR A 51 -11.29 0.20 -4.77
CA THR A 51 -10.91 1.42 -5.50
C THR A 51 -9.48 1.37 -6.04
N ILE A 52 -8.65 0.49 -5.48
CA ILE A 52 -7.25 0.27 -5.87
C ILE A 52 -7.04 -1.22 -6.12
N GLY A 53 -6.40 -1.58 -7.23
CA GLY A 53 -5.93 -2.95 -7.48
C GLY A 53 -4.42 -3.04 -7.43
N LYS A 54 -3.89 -4.08 -6.79
CA LYS A 54 -2.46 -4.36 -6.81
C LYS A 54 -2.07 -5.15 -8.05
N VAL A 55 -0.92 -4.85 -8.63
CA VAL A 55 -0.37 -5.54 -9.80
C VAL A 55 1.11 -5.83 -9.58
N THR A 56 1.53 -7.04 -9.90
CA THR A 56 2.95 -7.44 -9.88
C THR A 56 3.22 -8.53 -10.93
N MET A 57 4.48 -8.91 -11.09
CA MET A 57 4.90 -10.07 -11.88
C MET A 57 5.92 -10.89 -11.11
N ILE A 58 5.67 -12.19 -10.98
CA ILE A 58 6.55 -13.13 -10.29
C ILE A 58 6.51 -14.44 -11.06
N TYR A 59 7.68 -14.90 -11.51
CA TYR A 59 7.85 -16.08 -12.34
C TYR A 59 8.52 -17.22 -11.58
N GLY A 60 8.16 -18.45 -11.98
CA GLY A 60 8.75 -19.66 -11.41
C GLY A 60 8.38 -19.86 -9.95
N ASN A 61 9.14 -20.71 -9.27
CA ASN A 61 8.86 -21.18 -7.91
C ASN A 61 9.98 -20.79 -6.93
N ASP A 62 10.61 -19.63 -7.12
CA ASP A 62 11.64 -19.17 -6.19
C ASP A 62 10.99 -18.78 -4.85
N SER A 63 11.35 -19.50 -3.80
CA SER A 63 10.73 -19.38 -2.48
C SER A 63 10.77 -17.96 -1.91
N ILE A 64 11.80 -17.18 -2.24
CA ILE A 64 11.92 -15.82 -1.71
C ILE A 64 10.86 -14.89 -2.31
N TYR A 65 10.59 -14.99 -3.62
CA TYR A 65 9.56 -14.19 -4.27
C TYR A 65 8.15 -14.62 -3.85
N GLU A 66 7.92 -15.89 -3.55
CA GLU A 66 6.63 -16.30 -2.97
C GLU A 66 6.45 -15.75 -1.56
N ARG A 67 7.50 -15.74 -0.72
CA ARG A 67 7.43 -15.13 0.62
C ARG A 67 7.14 -13.64 0.56
N THR A 68 7.80 -12.89 -0.34
CA THR A 68 7.49 -11.46 -0.53
C THR A 68 6.06 -11.26 -1.00
N LEU A 69 5.59 -12.09 -1.95
CA LEU A 69 4.22 -12.05 -2.43
C LEU A 69 3.20 -12.32 -1.32
N GLU A 70 3.48 -13.24 -0.39
CA GLU A 70 2.59 -13.51 0.75
C GLU A 70 2.41 -12.28 1.64
N THR A 71 3.44 -11.46 1.85
CA THR A 71 3.28 -10.19 2.60
C THR A 71 2.30 -9.23 1.92
N HIS A 72 2.31 -9.17 0.58
CA HIS A 72 1.37 -8.36 -0.19
C HIS A 72 -0.03 -8.96 -0.27
N LYS A 73 -0.15 -10.29 -0.34
CA LYS A 73 -1.43 -11.02 -0.29
C LYS A 73 -2.10 -10.81 1.06
N GLU A 74 -1.36 -10.85 2.16
CA GLU A 74 -1.91 -10.62 3.50
C GLU A 74 -2.52 -9.22 3.60
N HIS A 75 -1.79 -8.18 3.22
CA HIS A 75 -2.34 -6.82 3.18
C HIS A 75 -3.54 -6.71 2.22
N SER A 76 -3.49 -7.37 1.07
CA SER A 76 -4.60 -7.39 0.11
C SER A 76 -5.85 -8.04 0.70
N ARG A 77 -5.71 -9.16 1.41
CA ARG A 77 -6.78 -9.85 2.12
C ARG A 77 -7.32 -9.01 3.28
N ARG A 78 -6.44 -8.34 4.03
CA ARG A 78 -6.79 -7.53 5.21
C ARG A 78 -7.60 -6.29 4.82
N LEU A 79 -7.25 -5.64 3.72
CA LEU A 79 -7.83 -4.35 3.30
C LEU A 79 -8.69 -4.42 2.02
N GLY A 80 -8.90 -5.62 1.46
CA GLY A 80 -9.83 -5.84 0.35
C GLY A 80 -9.29 -5.45 -1.03
N TYR A 81 -7.98 -5.44 -1.24
CA TYR A 81 -7.41 -5.12 -2.56
C TYR A 81 -7.36 -6.35 -3.48
N PRO A 82 -7.85 -6.28 -4.73
CA PRO A 82 -7.66 -7.32 -5.72
C PRO A 82 -6.21 -7.28 -6.17
N LEU A 83 -5.61 -8.47 -6.29
CA LEU A 83 -4.21 -8.63 -6.64
C LEU A 83 -4.08 -9.41 -7.95
N THR A 84 -3.51 -8.77 -8.97
CA THR A 84 -3.13 -9.43 -10.23
C THR A 84 -1.65 -9.77 -10.20
N VAL A 85 -1.32 -11.05 -10.40
CA VAL A 85 0.07 -11.52 -10.50
C VAL A 85 0.29 -12.12 -11.88
N LEU A 86 1.17 -11.52 -12.68
CA LEU A 86 1.62 -12.15 -13.91
C LEU A 86 2.58 -13.29 -13.58
N ARG A 87 2.18 -14.52 -13.91
CA ARG A 87 2.93 -15.76 -13.62
C ARG A 87 3.68 -16.33 -14.82
N ASN A 88 3.31 -15.92 -16.03
CA ASN A 88 3.94 -16.36 -17.27
C ASN A 88 4.35 -15.13 -18.08
N PRO A 89 5.61 -15.02 -18.53
CA PRO A 89 6.05 -13.86 -19.30
C PRO A 89 5.34 -13.80 -20.66
N ILE A 90 5.04 -12.59 -21.11
CA ILE A 90 4.42 -12.25 -22.39
C ILE A 90 5.45 -11.64 -23.34
N LEU A 91 6.24 -10.69 -22.82
CA LEU A 91 7.36 -10.02 -23.50
C LEU A 91 8.69 -10.50 -22.91
N ASP A 92 9.79 -10.02 -23.48
CA ASP A 92 11.11 -10.29 -22.93
C ASP A 92 11.36 -9.46 -21.65
N GLY A 93 11.75 -10.16 -20.59
CA GLY A 93 12.26 -9.56 -19.36
C GLY A 93 11.30 -8.56 -18.70
N ILE A 94 11.82 -7.39 -18.39
CA ILE A 94 11.18 -6.40 -17.51
C ILE A 94 10.02 -5.64 -18.18
N TRP A 95 9.92 -5.67 -19.52
CA TRP A 95 8.82 -5.05 -20.27
C TRP A 95 7.44 -5.64 -19.94
N ASN A 96 7.42 -6.85 -19.36
CA ASN A 96 6.21 -7.47 -18.83
C ASN A 96 5.51 -6.62 -17.77
N LYS A 97 6.23 -5.77 -17.02
CA LYS A 97 5.67 -4.79 -16.08
C LYS A 97 4.65 -3.91 -16.79
N LEU A 98 5.06 -3.30 -17.90
CA LEU A 98 4.19 -2.42 -18.69
C LEU A 98 3.07 -3.22 -19.37
N ALA A 99 3.35 -4.43 -19.85
CA ALA A 99 2.35 -5.27 -20.51
C ALA A 99 1.21 -5.70 -19.58
N VAL A 100 1.50 -6.16 -18.37
CA VAL A 100 0.45 -6.56 -17.41
C VAL A 100 -0.35 -5.35 -16.93
N LEU A 101 0.31 -4.21 -16.67
CA LEU A 101 -0.37 -2.97 -16.30
C LEU A 101 -1.30 -2.50 -17.41
N GLN A 102 -0.83 -2.48 -18.66
CA GLN A 102 -1.63 -2.15 -19.84
C GLN A 102 -2.85 -3.08 -19.95
N SER A 103 -2.64 -4.38 -19.74
CA SER A 103 -3.71 -5.38 -19.80
C SER A 103 -4.78 -5.17 -18.72
N VAL A 104 -4.37 -4.84 -17.49
CA VAL A 104 -5.32 -4.52 -16.41
C VAL A 104 -6.05 -3.21 -16.70
N LEU A 105 -5.34 -2.16 -17.10
CA LEU A 105 -5.94 -0.86 -17.44
C LEU A 105 -7.04 -0.98 -18.49
N LEU A 106 -6.79 -1.71 -19.58
CA LEU A 106 -7.77 -1.88 -20.65
C LEU A 106 -9.04 -2.59 -20.14
N ARG A 107 -8.89 -3.68 -19.37
CA ARG A 107 -10.03 -4.39 -18.76
C ARG A 107 -10.83 -3.52 -17.79
N GLU A 108 -10.16 -2.68 -17.00
CA GLU A 108 -10.84 -1.77 -16.08
C GLU A 108 -11.52 -0.60 -16.80
N LEU A 109 -10.94 -0.10 -17.90
CA LEU A 109 -11.52 0.97 -18.70
C LEU A 109 -12.78 0.53 -19.47
N GLU A 110 -12.92 -0.75 -19.79
CA GLU A 110 -14.12 -1.34 -20.41
C GLU A 110 -15.32 -1.41 -19.45
N LYS A 111 -15.09 -1.40 -18.14
CA LYS A 111 -16.16 -1.46 -17.13
C LYS A 111 -16.83 -0.09 -16.94
N PRO A 112 -18.09 -0.06 -16.48
CA PRO A 112 -18.73 1.15 -15.99
C PRO A 112 -17.89 1.87 -14.92
N VAL A 113 -17.97 3.20 -14.88
CA VAL A 113 -17.13 4.07 -14.01
C VAL A 113 -17.28 3.72 -12.53
N ASP A 114 -18.47 3.31 -12.11
CA ASP A 114 -18.84 2.91 -10.75
C ASP A 114 -18.42 1.47 -10.39
N GLN A 115 -17.97 0.68 -11.37
CA GLN A 115 -17.60 -0.73 -11.20
C GLN A 115 -16.10 -1.00 -11.40
N ARG A 116 -15.37 -0.05 -11.97
CA ARG A 116 -13.94 -0.17 -12.24
C ARG A 116 -13.06 0.29 -11.08
N LEU A 117 -11.85 -0.28 -11.04
CA LEU A 117 -10.78 0.27 -10.20
C LEU A 117 -10.50 1.73 -10.59
N GLN A 118 -10.08 2.55 -9.62
CA GLN A 118 -9.65 3.93 -9.85
C GLN A 118 -8.14 4.03 -10.01
N TRP A 119 -7.38 3.20 -9.29
CA TRP A 119 -5.93 3.18 -9.31
C TRP A 119 -5.40 1.75 -9.36
N LEU A 120 -4.22 1.61 -9.97
CA LEU A 120 -3.38 0.44 -9.87
C LEU A 120 -2.18 0.77 -8.99
N PHE A 121 -1.82 -0.15 -8.09
CA PHE A 121 -0.61 -0.09 -7.28
C PHE A 121 0.35 -1.16 -7.80
N TRP A 122 1.41 -0.73 -8.47
CA TRP A 122 2.48 -1.62 -8.90
C TRP A 122 3.49 -1.82 -7.77
N PHE A 123 3.98 -3.05 -7.60
CA PHE A 123 5.15 -3.34 -6.78
C PHE A 123 6.06 -4.40 -7.41
N ASP A 124 7.37 -4.19 -7.35
CA ASP A 124 8.39 -5.16 -7.77
C ASP A 124 8.47 -6.34 -6.79
N GLY A 125 8.92 -7.50 -7.29
CA GLY A 125 8.95 -8.76 -6.54
C GLY A 125 9.95 -8.78 -5.36
N ASP A 126 10.90 -7.85 -5.37
CA ASP A 126 11.89 -7.59 -4.33
C ASP A 126 11.43 -6.47 -3.37
N THR A 127 10.12 -6.41 -3.08
CA THR A 127 9.56 -5.56 -2.02
C THR A 127 9.01 -6.43 -0.89
N VAL A 128 9.19 -5.99 0.36
CA VAL A 128 8.57 -6.63 1.54
C VAL A 128 7.59 -5.64 2.15
N LEU A 129 6.33 -6.04 2.28
CA LEU A 129 5.31 -5.22 2.91
C LEU A 129 5.46 -5.32 4.44
N MET A 130 5.76 -4.19 5.08
CA MET A 130 6.14 -4.13 6.50
C MET A 130 4.97 -3.83 7.42
N ASN A 131 4.02 -3.01 6.96
CA ASN A 131 2.84 -2.65 7.74
C ASN A 131 1.54 -2.99 6.99
N PRO A 132 0.93 -4.17 7.23
CA PRO A 132 -0.32 -4.58 6.60
C PRO A 132 -1.55 -3.76 7.06
N ASN A 133 -1.42 -2.89 8.06
CA ASN A 133 -2.51 -2.01 8.51
C ASN A 133 -2.60 -0.70 7.71
N MET A 134 -1.66 -0.42 6.80
CA MET A 134 -1.61 0.84 6.04
C MET A 134 -2.55 0.82 4.83
N PRO A 135 -3.62 1.65 4.79
CA PRO A 135 -4.43 1.79 3.59
C PRO A 135 -3.65 2.49 2.48
N LEU A 136 -3.72 1.97 1.25
CA LEU A 136 -3.06 2.56 0.09
C LEU A 136 -3.66 3.92 -0.28
N GLU A 137 -4.94 4.14 0.01
CA GLU A 137 -5.66 5.41 -0.16
C GLU A 137 -4.99 6.57 0.58
N THR A 138 -4.24 6.28 1.65
CA THR A 138 -3.46 7.27 2.42
C THR A 138 -2.58 8.12 1.52
N PHE A 139 -2.02 7.53 0.46
CA PHE A 139 -1.07 8.19 -0.43
C PHE A 139 -1.70 8.80 -1.67
N LEU A 140 -3.02 8.66 -1.87
CA LEU A 140 -3.67 9.15 -3.09
C LEU A 140 -3.94 10.66 -3.01
N PRO A 141 -3.95 11.35 -4.18
CA PRO A 141 -4.33 12.75 -4.23
C PRO A 141 -5.80 12.94 -3.84
N PRO A 142 -6.16 14.10 -3.26
CA PRO A 142 -7.55 14.45 -3.01
C PRO A 142 -8.31 14.65 -4.33
N PRO A 143 -9.65 14.51 -4.36
CA PRO A 143 -10.44 14.53 -5.59
C PRO A 143 -10.28 15.77 -6.47
N GLU A 144 -9.92 16.91 -5.88
CA GLU A 144 -9.69 18.18 -6.59
C GLU A 144 -8.44 18.15 -7.47
N LEU A 145 -7.47 17.27 -7.20
CA LEU A 145 -6.30 17.05 -8.03
C LEU A 145 -6.56 15.95 -9.07
N SER A 146 -7.67 16.09 -9.78
CA SER A 146 -8.16 15.11 -10.76
C SER A 146 -7.29 14.97 -12.01
N ASN A 147 -6.26 15.79 -12.19
CA ASN A 147 -5.31 15.70 -13.31
C ASN A 147 -4.07 14.87 -12.97
N THR A 148 -3.97 14.35 -11.74
CA THR A 148 -2.90 13.44 -11.33
C THR A 148 -3.23 12.02 -11.79
N HIS A 149 -2.28 11.40 -12.50
CA HIS A 149 -2.45 10.08 -13.11
C HIS A 149 -1.32 9.11 -12.78
N LEU A 150 -0.12 9.61 -12.45
CA LEU A 150 1.00 8.81 -11.97
C LEU A 150 1.52 9.39 -10.65
N LEU A 151 1.59 8.56 -9.61
CA LEU A 151 2.34 8.85 -8.39
C LEU A 151 3.56 7.95 -8.37
N ALA A 152 4.74 8.54 -8.43
CA ALA A 152 5.99 7.79 -8.36
C ALA A 152 6.92 8.39 -7.31
N SER A 153 7.97 7.68 -6.95
CA SER A 153 9.07 8.28 -6.17
C SER A 153 10.21 8.72 -7.08
N ARG A 154 11.11 9.53 -6.53
CA ARG A 154 12.41 9.81 -7.13
C ARG A 154 13.54 9.47 -6.19
N ASP A 155 14.65 9.05 -6.78
CA ASP A 155 15.93 8.89 -6.13
C ASP A 155 17.03 9.64 -6.92
N TRP A 156 18.30 9.35 -6.62
CA TRP A 156 19.45 9.91 -7.32
C TRP A 156 19.51 9.55 -8.82
N ASN A 157 18.74 8.56 -9.28
CA ASN A 157 18.62 8.16 -10.69
C ASN A 157 17.39 8.74 -11.39
N GLY A 158 16.62 9.61 -10.73
CA GLY A 158 15.40 10.21 -11.29
C GLY A 158 14.16 9.40 -10.89
N LEU A 159 13.26 9.13 -11.85
CA LEU A 159 12.07 8.31 -11.59
C LEU A 159 12.47 6.95 -11.02
N HIS A 160 11.88 6.56 -9.89
CA HIS A 160 11.98 5.22 -9.37
C HIS A 160 10.65 4.48 -9.60
N SER A 161 10.68 3.40 -10.39
CA SER A 161 9.50 2.67 -10.89
C SER A 161 9.27 1.29 -10.26
N GLY A 162 9.99 0.96 -9.19
CA GLY A 162 9.75 -0.29 -8.44
C GLY A 162 8.45 -0.33 -7.64
N VAL A 163 7.96 0.82 -7.17
CA VAL A 163 6.62 0.95 -6.60
C VAL A 163 6.01 2.28 -7.03
N PHE A 164 4.79 2.25 -7.56
CA PHE A 164 4.08 3.46 -7.99
C PHE A 164 2.57 3.23 -8.08
N PHE A 165 1.83 4.34 -8.09
CA PHE A 165 0.39 4.34 -8.36
C PHE A 165 0.12 4.85 -9.77
N LEU A 166 -0.71 4.15 -10.52
CA LEU A 166 -1.12 4.51 -11.87
C LEU A 166 -2.64 4.54 -11.96
N ARG A 167 -3.21 5.68 -12.34
CA ARG A 167 -4.66 5.84 -12.40
C ARG A 167 -5.25 5.00 -13.53
N VAL A 168 -6.43 4.44 -13.31
CA VAL A 168 -7.24 3.84 -14.38
C VAL A 168 -7.83 4.97 -15.23
N HIS A 169 -7.11 5.34 -16.29
CA HIS A 169 -7.43 6.45 -17.16
C HIS A 169 -6.82 6.24 -18.56
N PRO A 170 -7.43 6.74 -19.66
CA PRO A 170 -6.84 6.65 -21.00
C PRO A 170 -5.41 7.22 -21.09
N TRP A 171 -5.12 8.28 -20.33
CA TRP A 171 -3.77 8.83 -20.20
C TRP A 171 -2.72 7.76 -19.82
N SER A 172 -3.07 6.85 -18.93
CA SER A 172 -2.14 5.80 -18.47
C SER A 172 -1.88 4.76 -19.56
N VAL A 173 -2.89 4.46 -20.36
CA VAL A 173 -2.77 3.59 -21.55
C VAL A 173 -1.83 4.23 -22.57
N GLU A 174 -1.96 5.54 -22.81
CA GLU A 174 -1.10 6.29 -23.73
C GLU A 174 0.35 6.34 -23.23
N LEU A 175 0.57 6.58 -21.93
CA LEU A 175 1.91 6.59 -21.32
C LEU A 175 2.60 5.25 -21.49
N LEU A 176 1.94 4.15 -21.10
CA LEU A 176 2.52 2.81 -21.18
C LEU A 176 2.79 2.41 -22.63
N SER A 177 1.89 2.77 -23.56
CA SER A 177 2.07 2.51 -24.98
C SER A 177 3.28 3.28 -25.54
N ALA A 178 3.45 4.55 -25.17
CA ALA A 178 4.62 5.35 -25.54
C ALA A 178 5.92 4.76 -24.96
N ALA A 179 5.91 4.34 -23.69
CA ALA A 179 7.08 3.73 -23.04
C ALA A 179 7.47 2.38 -23.66
N ILE A 180 6.50 1.51 -23.97
CA ILE A 180 6.75 0.22 -24.66
C ILE A 180 7.32 0.46 -26.07
N ALA A 181 6.81 1.45 -26.80
CA ALA A 181 7.29 1.77 -28.15
C ALA A 181 8.65 2.49 -28.17
N TYR A 182 9.05 3.10 -27.05
CA TYR A 182 10.26 3.93 -26.94
C TYR A 182 11.53 3.28 -27.52
N PRO A 183 11.94 2.05 -27.14
CA PRO A 183 13.15 1.42 -27.70
C PRO A 183 13.08 1.17 -29.21
N VAL A 184 11.88 1.02 -29.78
CA VAL A 184 11.68 0.85 -31.23
C VAL A 184 11.80 2.19 -31.95
N LEU A 185 11.23 3.25 -31.37
CA LEU A 185 11.23 4.61 -31.96
C LEU A 185 12.56 5.34 -31.75
N LYS A 186 13.31 4.98 -30.72
CA LYS A 186 14.58 5.62 -30.30
C LYS A 186 15.68 4.57 -30.10
N PRO A 187 16.03 3.77 -31.13
CA PRO A 187 16.92 2.62 -30.98
C PRO A 187 18.36 2.98 -30.60
N THR A 188 18.76 4.25 -30.74
CA THR A 188 20.09 4.75 -30.38
C THR A 188 20.18 5.25 -28.93
N VAL A 189 19.05 5.40 -28.24
CA VAL A 189 19.01 5.85 -26.84
C VAL A 189 19.27 4.65 -25.93
N GLN A 190 20.29 4.75 -25.09
CA GLN A 190 20.57 3.73 -24.09
C GLN A 190 19.57 3.83 -22.94
N LEU A 191 18.93 2.71 -22.62
CA LEU A 191 18.01 2.58 -21.50
C LEU A 191 18.72 1.84 -20.36
N MET A 192 19.53 2.56 -19.58
CA MET A 192 20.31 2.00 -18.46
C MET A 192 19.44 1.20 -17.48
N TRP A 193 18.21 1.68 -17.25
CA TRP A 193 17.22 1.07 -16.37
C TRP A 193 15.98 0.63 -17.16
N PHE A 194 16.15 0.17 -18.40
CA PHE A 194 15.10 -0.42 -19.25
C PHE A 194 13.79 0.38 -19.28
N GLU A 195 12.68 -0.19 -18.79
CA GLU A 195 11.35 0.41 -18.78
C GLU A 195 11.28 1.65 -17.89
N GLN A 196 12.06 1.70 -16.80
CA GLN A 196 12.16 2.90 -15.96
C GLN A 196 12.74 4.06 -16.76
N SER A 197 13.84 3.82 -17.49
CA SER A 197 14.44 4.82 -18.37
C SER A 197 13.47 5.24 -19.47
N ALA A 198 12.73 4.29 -20.05
CA ALA A 198 11.75 4.61 -21.08
C ALA A 198 10.61 5.49 -20.56
N ILE A 199 10.00 5.16 -19.41
CA ILE A 199 8.97 6.00 -18.78
C ILE A 199 9.56 7.38 -18.47
N ASN A 200 10.72 7.43 -17.83
CA ASN A 200 11.37 8.70 -17.45
C ASN A 200 11.62 9.60 -18.68
N ASN A 201 12.08 9.02 -19.78
CA ASN A 201 12.32 9.77 -21.02
C ASN A 201 11.01 10.25 -21.66
N VAL A 202 9.97 9.42 -21.70
CA VAL A 202 8.64 9.83 -22.19
C VAL A 202 8.09 11.00 -21.36
N LEU A 203 8.24 10.94 -20.03
CA LEU A 203 7.83 12.03 -19.14
C LEU A 203 8.66 13.30 -19.37
N ALA A 204 9.97 13.18 -19.61
CA ALA A 204 10.86 14.31 -19.83
C ALA A 204 10.67 14.98 -21.21
N GLU A 205 10.36 14.19 -22.24
CA GLU A 205 10.24 14.65 -23.62
C GLU A 205 8.83 15.18 -23.97
N ASN A 206 7.83 14.95 -23.11
CA ASN A 206 6.43 15.25 -23.45
C ASN A 206 5.65 15.87 -22.28
N GLU A 207 5.30 17.16 -22.43
CA GLU A 207 4.57 17.95 -21.45
C GLU A 207 3.17 17.39 -21.11
N TYR A 208 2.52 16.73 -22.06
CA TYR A 208 1.23 16.07 -21.84
C TYR A 208 1.31 15.01 -20.72
N PHE A 209 2.40 14.25 -20.69
CA PHE A 209 2.62 13.27 -19.63
C PHE A 209 3.24 13.92 -18.37
N ALA A 210 4.20 14.84 -18.54
CA ALA A 210 4.87 15.48 -17.41
C ALA A 210 3.90 16.13 -16.42
N ARG A 211 2.90 16.86 -16.92
CA ARG A 211 1.96 17.65 -16.08
C ARG A 211 1.00 16.82 -15.21
N SER A 212 0.87 15.53 -15.50
CA SER A 212 -0.03 14.60 -14.80
C SER A 212 0.72 13.60 -13.90
N THR A 213 2.02 13.80 -13.73
CA THR A 213 2.87 12.99 -12.86
C THR A 213 3.22 13.76 -11.59
N VAL A 214 3.04 13.14 -10.42
CA VAL A 214 3.46 13.67 -9.12
C VAL A 214 4.54 12.77 -8.54
N TYR A 215 5.58 13.40 -8.01
CA TYR A 215 6.65 12.70 -7.31
C TYR A 215 6.47 12.85 -5.81
N CYS A 216 6.19 11.73 -5.15
CA CYS A 216 5.99 11.65 -3.72
C CYS A 216 7.32 11.35 -3.00
N PRO A 217 7.41 11.64 -1.69
CA PRO A 217 8.54 11.19 -0.88
C PRO A 217 8.76 9.69 -1.03
N LEU A 218 10.00 9.28 -1.33
CA LEU A 218 10.35 7.89 -1.62
C LEU A 218 9.89 6.92 -0.55
N ARG A 219 10.02 7.32 0.72
CA ARG A 219 9.67 6.53 1.88
C ARG A 219 8.17 6.26 2.08
N TRP A 220 7.27 6.95 1.36
CA TRP A 220 5.83 6.67 1.47
C TRP A 220 5.48 5.24 1.07
N PHE A 221 6.02 4.79 -0.06
CA PHE A 221 5.67 3.49 -0.62
C PHE A 221 6.84 2.81 -1.33
N ASN A 222 8.06 3.33 -1.22
CA ASN A 222 9.22 2.80 -1.93
C ASN A 222 10.50 2.99 -1.10
N ALA A 223 10.39 2.86 0.22
CA ALA A 223 11.49 3.09 1.15
C ALA A 223 12.63 2.10 0.90
N TYR A 224 13.87 2.58 0.98
CA TYR A 224 15.03 1.70 0.94
C TYR A 224 15.18 0.92 2.24
N MET A 225 15.95 -0.17 2.15
CA MET A 225 16.32 -0.93 3.33
C MET A 225 17.13 -0.08 4.32
N ARG A 226 16.95 -0.40 5.60
CA ARG A 226 17.82 0.07 6.68
C ARG A 226 19.02 -0.87 6.81
N HIS A 227 19.58 -1.04 8.01
CA HIS A 227 20.69 -1.97 8.22
C HIS A 227 20.31 -3.40 7.76
N PRO A 228 21.24 -4.26 7.30
CA PRO A 228 20.92 -5.60 6.82
C PRO A 228 20.14 -6.49 7.81
N ASN A 229 20.22 -6.23 9.12
CA ASN A 229 19.41 -6.95 10.11
C ASN A 229 17.93 -6.50 10.18
N GLY A 230 17.53 -5.50 9.40
CA GLY A 230 16.17 -4.97 9.38
C GLY A 230 15.77 -4.15 10.61
N ILE A 231 16.65 -3.99 11.60
CA ILE A 231 16.34 -3.32 12.87
C ILE A 231 17.12 -2.02 13.01
N ASP A 232 18.44 -2.04 12.81
CA ASP A 232 19.26 -0.85 13.00
C ASP A 232 19.12 0.12 11.82
N LEU A 233 19.42 1.40 12.05
CA LEU A 233 19.52 2.38 10.98
C LEU A 233 20.77 2.08 10.13
N ASN A 234 20.66 2.21 8.81
CA ASN A 234 21.83 2.22 7.95
C ASN A 234 22.52 3.59 8.08
N PRO A 235 23.77 3.67 8.58
CA PRO A 235 24.48 4.95 8.77
C PRO A 235 24.81 5.64 7.45
N ASP A 236 24.87 4.89 6.34
CA ASP A 236 25.28 5.41 5.02
C ASP A 236 24.12 6.00 4.22
N MET A 237 22.89 5.95 4.76
CA MET A 237 21.67 6.34 4.05
C MET A 237 20.90 7.43 4.82
N PRO A 238 20.28 8.42 4.15
CA PRO A 238 19.43 9.39 4.82
C PRO A 238 18.19 8.75 5.49
N LEU A 239 17.85 9.19 6.71
CA LEU A 239 16.72 8.66 7.48
C LEU A 239 15.36 8.76 6.75
N HIS A 240 15.19 9.80 5.94
CA HIS A 240 13.95 10.03 5.20
C HIS A 240 13.81 9.14 3.95
N LEU A 241 14.84 8.35 3.59
CA LEU A 241 14.81 7.40 2.48
C LEU A 241 14.68 5.94 2.94
N GLN A 242 15.05 5.65 4.17
CA GLN A 242 15.03 4.29 4.71
C GLN A 242 13.71 3.95 5.40
N VAL A 243 13.31 2.68 5.33
CA VAL A 243 12.14 2.17 6.04
C VAL A 243 12.31 2.31 7.56
N SER A 244 11.22 2.62 8.24
CA SER A 244 11.11 2.55 9.70
C SER A 244 9.73 2.01 10.11
N PRO A 245 9.54 1.70 11.40
CA PRO A 245 8.27 1.18 11.90
C PRO A 245 7.09 2.09 11.55
N GLY A 246 5.97 1.48 11.14
CA GLY A 246 4.78 2.17 10.64
C GLY A 246 4.78 2.43 9.12
N ASP A 247 5.93 2.42 8.44
CA ASP A 247 5.97 2.61 6.99
C ASP A 247 5.35 1.41 6.23
N LEU A 248 4.80 1.67 5.03
CA LEU A 248 4.09 0.65 4.25
C LEU A 248 4.97 -0.56 3.91
N LEU A 249 6.13 -0.32 3.28
CA LEU A 249 6.97 -1.36 2.71
C LEU A 249 8.43 -0.93 2.61
N VAL A 250 9.29 -1.92 2.37
CA VAL A 250 10.69 -1.74 2.00
C VAL A 250 10.95 -2.33 0.61
N HIS A 251 11.82 -1.68 -0.16
CA HIS A 251 12.24 -2.09 -1.49
C HIS A 251 13.76 -2.34 -1.54
N PHE A 252 14.17 -3.39 -2.26
CA PHE A 252 15.56 -3.86 -2.34
C PHE A 252 16.18 -3.74 -3.75
N PRO A 253 16.08 -2.57 -4.42
CA PRO A 253 16.48 -2.44 -5.82
C PRO A 253 17.95 -2.77 -6.02
N GLY A 254 18.25 -3.46 -7.12
CA GLY A 254 19.61 -3.83 -7.50
C GLY A 254 20.20 -5.00 -6.70
N THR A 255 19.42 -5.63 -5.82
CA THR A 255 19.86 -6.86 -5.15
C THR A 255 20.00 -7.98 -6.16
N SER A 256 21.21 -8.55 -6.27
CA SER A 256 21.46 -9.65 -7.19
C SER A 256 20.68 -10.91 -6.77
N LYS A 257 20.31 -11.75 -7.74
CA LYS A 257 19.62 -13.03 -7.46
C LYS A 257 20.36 -13.90 -6.44
N ALA A 258 21.70 -13.87 -6.46
CA ALA A 258 22.52 -14.65 -5.53
C ALA A 258 22.41 -14.19 -4.06
N ASN A 259 22.18 -12.89 -3.86
CA ASN A 259 22.12 -12.28 -2.52
C ASN A 259 20.68 -12.04 -2.04
N LEU A 260 19.70 -12.16 -2.93
CA LEU A 260 18.30 -11.80 -2.67
C LEU A 260 17.75 -12.47 -1.41
N THR A 261 17.93 -13.78 -1.27
CA THR A 261 17.47 -14.53 -0.09
C THR A 261 18.09 -13.98 1.21
N SER A 262 19.41 -13.78 1.25
CA SER A 262 20.08 -13.27 2.45
C SER A 262 19.69 -11.83 2.78
N THR A 263 19.43 -10.99 1.77
CA THR A 263 19.06 -9.59 1.95
C THR A 263 17.62 -9.44 2.46
N LEU A 264 16.67 -10.20 1.91
CA LEU A 264 15.25 -10.05 2.24
C LEU A 264 14.85 -10.79 3.51
N THR A 265 15.54 -11.87 3.88
CA THR A 265 15.12 -12.74 4.99
C THR A 265 14.93 -12.00 6.32
N PRO A 266 15.85 -11.13 6.78
CA PRO A 266 15.65 -10.42 8.05
C PRO A 266 14.41 -9.53 8.07
N TYR A 267 14.07 -8.91 6.93
CA TYR A 267 12.88 -8.07 6.79
C TYR A 267 11.59 -8.89 6.70
N LEU A 268 11.65 -10.03 6.01
CA LEU A 268 10.56 -10.99 5.97
C LEU A 268 10.27 -11.54 7.36
N GLU A 269 11.29 -11.92 8.14
CA GLU A 269 11.10 -12.39 9.53
C GLU A 269 10.43 -11.33 10.41
N ILE A 270 10.77 -10.05 10.22
CA ILE A 270 10.09 -8.94 10.89
C ILE A 270 8.63 -8.85 10.45
N ALA A 271 8.35 -8.84 9.14
CA ALA A 271 6.98 -8.74 8.62
C ALA A 271 6.12 -9.95 9.05
N GLU A 272 6.68 -11.16 8.99
CA GLU A 272 6.04 -12.42 9.37
C GLU A 272 5.81 -12.53 10.89
N SER A 273 6.57 -11.77 11.70
CA SER A 273 6.36 -11.73 13.16
C SER A 273 5.08 -10.99 13.57
N HIS A 274 4.49 -10.18 12.66
CA HIS A 274 3.33 -9.33 12.94
C HIS A 274 3.49 -8.48 14.21
N SER A 275 4.71 -7.99 14.47
CA SER A 275 5.00 -7.18 15.65
C SER A 275 4.25 -5.85 15.61
N ARG A 276 3.57 -5.52 16.71
CA ARG A 276 2.89 -4.23 16.90
C ARG A 276 3.82 -3.02 16.77
N HIS A 277 5.12 -3.22 16.95
CA HIS A 277 6.09 -2.15 16.74
C HIS A 277 6.12 -1.70 15.28
N TRP A 278 6.04 -2.65 14.33
CA TRP A 278 6.08 -2.39 12.89
C TRP A 278 4.70 -2.18 12.29
N GLU A 279 3.70 -2.93 12.74
CA GLU A 279 2.32 -2.86 12.24
C GLU A 279 1.48 -1.77 12.91
N LEU A 280 1.97 -0.53 12.92
CA LEU A 280 1.24 0.58 13.53
C LEU A 280 -0.09 0.84 12.81
N PRO A 281 -1.19 1.11 13.54
CA PRO A 281 -2.41 1.62 12.91
C PRO A 281 -2.14 3.00 12.28
N LEU A 282 -2.88 3.35 11.23
CA LEU A 282 -2.66 4.58 10.44
C LEU A 282 -2.61 5.83 11.34
N GLU A 283 -3.45 5.88 12.38
CA GLU A 283 -3.58 6.98 13.33
C GLU A 283 -2.33 7.19 14.20
N GLU A 284 -1.51 6.16 14.37
CA GLU A 284 -0.24 6.23 15.09
C GLU A 284 0.96 6.49 14.15
N THR A 285 0.71 6.62 12.85
CA THR A 285 1.74 6.99 11.86
C THR A 285 1.74 8.49 11.57
N ARG A 286 2.82 8.98 10.95
CA ARG A 286 2.90 10.37 10.48
C ARG A 286 2.09 10.66 9.21
N TYR A 287 1.58 9.63 8.55
CA TYR A 287 1.11 9.77 7.16
C TYR A 287 -0.17 10.60 7.03
N ILE A 288 -1.05 10.62 8.03
CA ILE A 288 -2.27 11.44 7.98
C ILE A 288 -1.91 12.92 7.80
N ASP A 289 -1.02 13.45 8.65
CA ASP A 289 -0.63 14.85 8.60
C ASP A 289 0.33 15.15 7.44
N GLU A 290 1.28 14.23 7.17
CA GLU A 290 2.27 14.40 6.12
C GLU A 290 1.62 14.45 4.72
N THR A 291 0.73 13.51 4.41
CA THR A 291 0.06 13.45 3.11
C THR A 291 -0.90 14.63 2.94
N LYS A 292 -1.67 14.97 3.99
CA LYS A 292 -2.56 16.15 3.98
C LYS A 292 -1.79 17.43 3.70
N ARG A 293 -0.63 17.63 4.34
CA ARG A 293 0.23 18.80 4.10
C ARG A 293 0.78 18.80 2.69
N PHE A 294 1.37 17.68 2.25
CA PHE A 294 1.93 17.54 0.90
C PHE A 294 0.91 17.89 -0.19
N TRP A 295 -0.31 17.36 -0.11
CA TRP A 295 -1.36 17.63 -1.09
C TRP A 295 -1.88 19.06 -1.03
N ALA A 296 -1.93 19.67 0.17
CA ALA A 296 -2.28 21.07 0.31
C ALA A 296 -1.21 21.98 -0.33
N ASP A 297 0.07 21.72 -0.07
CA ASP A 297 1.17 22.51 -0.63
C ASP A 297 1.20 22.44 -2.17
N LEU A 298 0.97 21.24 -2.72
CA LEU A 298 0.86 21.05 -4.17
C LEU A 298 -0.34 21.80 -4.78
N ARG A 299 -1.45 21.90 -4.03
CA ARG A 299 -2.65 22.63 -4.46
C ARG A 299 -2.45 24.15 -4.43
N PHE A 300 -1.78 24.68 -3.41
CA PHE A 300 -1.67 26.12 -3.16
C PHE A 300 -0.40 26.77 -3.71
N GLY A 301 0.48 25.99 -4.36
CA GLY A 301 1.41 26.54 -5.36
C GLY A 301 2.65 27.22 -4.80
N SER A 302 3.35 26.58 -3.86
CA SER A 302 4.74 26.93 -3.56
C SER A 302 5.68 26.32 -4.61
N PHE A 303 5.76 27.02 -5.74
CA PHE A 303 6.69 26.87 -6.88
C PHE A 303 6.49 25.71 -7.87
N GLY A 304 6.65 26.09 -9.14
CA GLY A 304 6.31 25.30 -10.32
C GLY A 304 7.29 24.19 -10.65
N ARG A 305 6.81 23.28 -11.51
CA ARG A 305 7.47 22.05 -11.96
C ARG A 305 7.90 21.14 -10.81
N ILE A 306 7.27 19.98 -10.76
CA ILE A 306 7.61 18.91 -9.83
C ILE A 306 9.00 18.36 -10.19
N THR A 307 10.05 19.04 -9.71
CA THR A 307 11.45 18.62 -9.78
C THR A 307 12.24 19.13 -8.57
N SER A 308 11.83 18.81 -7.35
CA SER A 308 12.79 18.70 -6.26
C SER A 308 12.13 18.09 -5.03
N ILE A 309 12.91 17.20 -4.42
CA ILE A 309 12.77 16.74 -3.03
C ILE A 309 12.58 17.99 -2.14
N PRO A 310 11.71 17.97 -1.12
CA PRO A 310 11.75 19.00 -0.09
C PRO A 310 13.17 19.01 0.50
N GLU A 311 13.90 20.12 0.40
CA GLU A 311 15.16 20.24 1.13
C GLU A 311 14.89 19.96 2.61
N PRO A 312 15.76 19.18 3.28
CA PRO A 312 15.59 18.90 4.69
C PRO A 312 15.51 20.24 5.43
N SER A 313 14.47 20.41 6.24
CA SER A 313 14.39 21.52 7.18
C SER A 313 15.64 21.45 8.07
N GLU A 314 16.59 22.37 7.85
CA GLU A 314 17.69 22.57 8.78
C GLU A 314 17.11 22.96 10.15
N GLY A 315 17.38 22.11 11.15
CA GLY A 315 17.39 22.48 12.56
C GLY A 315 16.04 22.73 13.24
N THR A 316 15.66 21.81 14.13
CA THR A 316 15.61 22.07 15.59
C THR A 316 15.67 20.75 16.35
#